data_AF-A0A931F5H5-F1
#
_entry.id   AF-A0A931F5H5-F1
#
_cell.length_a   1.000
_cell.length_b   1.000
_cell.length_c   1.000
_cell.angle_alpha   90.00
_cell.angle_beta   90.00
_cell.angle_gamma   90.00
#
_symmetry.space_group_name_H-M   'P 1'
#
loop_
_entity.id
_entity.type
_entity.pdbx_description
1 polymer ?
#
loop_
_entity_poly.entity_id
_entity_poly.type
_entity_poly.pdbx_seq_one_letter_code
_entity_poly.pdbx_strand_id
1 'polypeptide(L)'
;MTDAAYHGKPLHTLPKAVSWTCRIPRNAVLYELPPTPVAKQRGRPRTKGERLGQVAELAATRSWKIHRLRLYDKQRSAWPS
;
A
#
# COMPACT_ATOMS: atom_id res chain seq x y z
N MET A 1 0.76 -0.82 6.76
CA MET A 1 0.23 0.24 5.86
C MET A 1 0.84 0.01 4.49
N THR A 2 0.01 -0.22 3.46
CA THR A 2 0.39 -1.09 2.31
C THR A 2 0.56 -0.37 0.97
N ASP A 3 0.29 0.93 0.91
CA ASP A 3 0.47 1.73 -0.32
C ASP A 3 1.96 2.09 -0.55
N ALA A 4 2.70 2.14 0.55
CA ALA A 4 4.13 2.42 0.58
C ALA A 4 5.00 1.49 -0.31
N ALA A 5 4.55 0.25 -0.50
CA ALA A 5 5.30 -0.77 -1.22
C ALA A 5 5.48 -0.44 -2.72
N TYR A 6 4.72 0.53 -3.26
CA TYR A 6 4.65 0.79 -4.69
C TYR A 6 5.49 1.98 -5.19
N HIS A 7 5.99 2.87 -4.31
CA HIS A 7 6.72 4.09 -4.73
C HIS A 7 8.23 4.08 -4.45
N GLY A 8 8.79 2.97 -3.94
CA GLY A 8 10.23 2.69 -3.99
C GLY A 8 10.91 2.45 -2.64
N LYS A 9 12.14 1.90 -2.73
CA LYS A 9 12.98 1.50 -1.58
C LYS A 9 13.34 2.61 -0.59
N PRO A 10 13.54 3.89 -0.98
CA PRO A 10 13.95 4.94 -0.02
C PRO A 10 12.97 5.15 1.13
N LEU A 11 11.72 4.75 0.95
CA LEU A 11 10.67 4.96 1.94
C LEU A 11 10.59 3.82 2.98
N HIS A 12 11.46 2.81 2.83
CA HIS A 12 11.60 1.71 3.79
C HIS A 12 12.43 2.10 5.03
N THR A 13 13.22 3.17 4.95
CA THR A 13 14.08 3.64 6.07
C THR A 13 13.37 4.61 7.00
N LEU A 14 12.09 4.91 6.75
CA LEU A 14 11.31 5.78 7.62
C LEU A 14 11.14 5.17 9.03
N PRO A 15 11.17 5.99 10.09
CA PRO A 15 10.90 5.51 11.45
C PRO A 15 9.55 4.81 11.53
N LYS A 16 9.42 3.77 12.37
CA LYS A 16 8.16 3.00 12.52
C LYS A 16 6.95 3.85 12.94
N ALA A 17 7.20 4.98 13.60
CA ALA A 17 6.17 5.94 13.98
C ALA A 17 5.62 6.74 12.78
N VAL A 18 6.32 6.73 11.65
CA VAL A 18 5.94 7.44 10.43
C VAL A 18 5.18 6.49 9.52
N SER A 19 3.94 6.87 9.26
CA SER A 19 3.06 6.26 8.27
C SER A 19 2.95 7.19 7.08
N TRP A 20 3.11 6.68 5.87
CA TRP A 20 3.01 7.47 4.64
C TRP A 20 2.06 6.81 3.64
N THR A 21 1.45 7.65 2.82
CA THR A 21 0.50 7.25 1.78
C THR A 21 0.66 8.20 0.62
N CYS A 22 0.51 7.68 -0.57
CA CYS A 22 0.67 8.29 -1.87
C CYS A 22 -0.53 7.89 -2.75
N ARG A 23 -0.61 8.47 -3.95
CA ARG A 23 -1.63 8.05 -4.89
C ARG A 23 -1.15 6.82 -5.63
N ILE A 24 -1.99 5.79 -5.69
CA ILE A 24 -1.80 4.65 -6.58
C ILE A 24 -2.37 5.02 -7.96
N PRO A 25 -1.70 4.66 -9.08
CA PRO A 25 -2.31 4.80 -10.40
C PRO A 25 -3.66 4.08 -10.49
N ARG A 26 -4.65 4.70 -11.11
CA ARG A 26 -6.03 4.16 -11.20
C ARG A 26 -6.09 2.77 -11.84
N ASN A 27 -5.19 2.50 -12.79
CA ASN A 27 -5.07 1.25 -13.53
C ASN A 27 -4.02 0.28 -12.95
N ALA A 28 -3.50 0.55 -11.75
CA ALA A 28 -2.54 -0.35 -11.13
C ALA A 28 -3.19 -1.70 -10.76
N VAL A 29 -2.39 -2.76 -10.83
CA VAL A 29 -2.75 -4.09 -10.35
C VAL A 29 -2.10 -4.30 -8.99
N LEU A 30 -2.91 -4.63 -7.99
CA LEU A 30 -2.42 -4.94 -6.64
C LEU A 30 -2.08 -6.43 -6.53
N TYR A 31 -1.11 -6.69 -5.66
CA TYR A 31 -0.62 -8.03 -5.35
C TYR A 31 -0.54 -8.16 -3.83
N GLU A 32 -0.68 -9.38 -3.34
CA GLU A 32 -0.35 -9.68 -1.95
C GLU A 32 1.14 -9.42 -1.68
N LEU A 33 1.46 -9.28 -0.39
CA LEU A 33 2.84 -9.19 0.04
C LEU A 33 3.62 -10.42 -0.42
N PRO A 34 4.91 -10.29 -0.79
CA PRO A 34 5.72 -11.44 -1.12
C PRO A 34 5.69 -12.46 0.02
N PRO A 35 5.60 -13.77 -0.30
CA PRO A 35 5.68 -14.79 0.73
C PRO A 35 7.06 -14.74 1.40
N THR A 36 7.11 -15.18 2.67
CA THR A 36 8.37 -15.31 3.39
C THR A 36 9.34 -16.19 2.59
N PRO A 37 10.59 -15.75 2.31
CA PRO A 37 11.55 -16.56 1.58
C PRO A 37 11.82 -17.89 2.28
N VAL A 38 11.84 -18.98 1.53
CA VAL A 38 12.13 -20.31 2.09
C VAL A 38 13.64 -20.54 2.13
N ALA A 39 14.16 -21.03 3.26
CA ALA A 39 15.58 -21.33 3.40
C ALA A 39 16.03 -22.38 2.36
N LYS A 40 17.20 -22.18 1.76
CA LYS A 40 17.76 -23.04 0.69
C LYS A 40 16.89 -23.13 -0.58
N GLN A 41 15.95 -22.21 -0.78
CA GLN A 41 15.20 -22.15 -2.02
C GLN A 41 16.11 -21.84 -3.20
N ARG A 42 16.00 -22.64 -4.27
CA ARG A 42 16.72 -22.39 -5.52
C ARG A 42 16.06 -21.22 -6.27
N GLY A 43 16.89 -20.29 -6.73
CA GLY A 43 16.45 -19.13 -7.52
C GLY A 43 16.13 -17.90 -6.66
N ARG A 44 15.75 -16.81 -7.34
CA ARG A 44 15.48 -15.53 -6.68
C ARG A 44 14.15 -15.59 -5.91
N PRO A 45 14.10 -15.11 -4.65
CA PRO A 45 12.85 -14.98 -3.92
C PRO A 45 11.81 -14.17 -4.70
N ARG A 46 10.54 -14.55 -4.55
CA ARG A 46 9.43 -13.80 -5.15
C ARG A 46 9.37 -12.40 -4.54
N THR A 47 9.21 -11.40 -5.40
CA THR A 47 9.03 -10.00 -4.96
C THR A 47 7.57 -9.60 -4.78
N LYS A 48 6.62 -10.44 -5.21
CA LYS A 48 5.18 -10.22 -5.10
C LYS A 48 4.46 -11.54 -4.76
N GLY A 49 3.40 -11.44 -3.98
CA GLY A 49 2.46 -12.54 -3.73
C GLY A 49 1.48 -12.72 -4.88
N GLU A 50 0.30 -13.26 -4.59
CA GLU A 50 -0.72 -13.51 -5.60
C GLU A 50 -1.39 -12.22 -6.09
N ARG A 51 -1.93 -12.26 -7.31
CA ARG A 51 -2.61 -11.11 -7.93
C ARG A 51 -3.96 -10.89 -7.26
N LEU A 52 -4.18 -9.69 -6.72
CA LEU A 52 -5.44 -9.31 -6.07
C LEU A 52 -6.47 -8.71 -7.03
N GLY A 53 -6.03 -8.01 -8.09
CA GLY A 53 -6.94 -7.37 -9.05
C GLY A 53 -6.56 -5.94 -9.39
N GLN A 54 -7.33 -5.28 -10.24
CA GLN A 54 -7.14 -3.85 -10.52
C GLN A 54 -7.65 -2.99 -9.37
N VAL A 55 -6.99 -1.85 -9.11
CA VAL A 55 -7.40 -0.92 -8.05
C VAL A 55 -8.87 -0.50 -8.18
N ALA A 56 -9.35 -0.23 -9.39
CA ALA A 56 -10.73 0.18 -9.62
C ALA A 56 -11.75 -0.92 -9.24
N GLU A 57 -11.46 -2.18 -9.56
CA GLU A 57 -12.30 -3.33 -9.22
C GLU A 57 -12.33 -3.58 -7.70
N LEU A 58 -11.16 -3.51 -7.07
CA LEU A 58 -11.02 -3.67 -5.62
C LEU A 58 -11.70 -2.53 -4.86
N ALA A 59 -11.64 -1.32 -5.38
CA ALA A 59 -12.27 -0.17 -4.75
C ALA A 59 -13.80 -0.25 -4.73
N ALA A 60 -14.40 -0.85 -5.77
CA ALA A 60 -15.85 -1.03 -5.85
C ALA A 60 -16.40 -2.02 -4.82
N THR A 61 -15.59 -2.97 -4.36
CA THR A 61 -16.02 -4.07 -3.48
C THR A 61 -15.63 -3.90 -2.02
N ARG A 62 -14.84 -2.86 -1.69
CA ARG A 62 -14.32 -2.65 -0.33
C ARG A 62 -15.13 -1.63 0.46
N SER A 63 -15.19 -1.84 1.78
CA SER A 63 -15.72 -0.84 2.69
C SER A 63 -14.67 0.23 2.97
N TRP A 64 -15.12 1.48 2.86
CA TRP A 64 -14.30 2.66 3.02
C TRP A 64 -14.67 3.33 4.36
N LYS A 65 -13.67 3.72 5.17
CA LYS A 65 -13.86 4.49 6.42
C LYS A 65 -13.26 5.90 6.39
N ILE A 66 -14.06 6.90 6.78
CA ILE A 66 -13.61 8.29 6.92
C ILE A 66 -12.51 8.40 7.96
N HIS A 67 -11.41 9.08 7.63
CA HIS A 67 -10.38 9.41 8.59
C HIS A 67 -10.25 10.93 8.75
N ARG A 68 -10.17 11.39 10.00
CA ARG A 68 -9.86 12.78 10.34
C ARG A 68 -8.35 12.91 10.55
N LEU A 69 -7.72 13.74 9.74
CA LEU A 69 -6.29 14.00 9.76
C LEU A 69 -6.01 15.38 10.38
N ARG A 70 -4.87 15.52 11.07
CA ARG A 70 -4.31 16.82 11.45
C ARG A 70 -3.14 17.12 10.52
N LEU A 71 -3.27 18.16 9.71
CA LEU A 71 -2.29 18.61 8.72
C LEU A 71 -1.82 20.01 9.09
N TYR A 72 -0.54 20.19 9.45
CA TYR A 72 0.02 21.50 9.80
C TYR A 72 -0.86 22.27 10.80
N ASP A 73 -1.22 21.60 11.90
CA ASP A 73 -2.12 22.08 12.96
C ASP A 73 -3.59 22.34 12.55
N LYS A 74 -3.99 21.99 11.33
CA LYS A 74 -5.37 22.10 10.84
C LYS A 74 -6.03 20.72 10.77
N GLN A 75 -7.25 20.58 11.27
CA GLN A 75 -8.02 19.34 11.10
C GLN A 75 -8.70 19.29 9.72
N ARG A 76 -8.58 18.16 9.03
CA ARG A 76 -9.31 17.85 7.80
C ARG A 76 -9.88 16.44 7.85
N SER A 77 -11.13 16.29 7.44
CA SER A 77 -11.68 14.98 7.07
C SER A 77 -11.17 14.61 5.68
N ALA A 78 -10.43 13.52 5.57
CA ALA A 78 -10.21 12.89 4.28
C ALA A 78 -11.44 12.00 4.02
N TRP A 79 -12.28 12.36 3.04
CA TRP A 79 -13.37 11.57 2.41
C TRP A 79 -13.71 12.08 1.01
N PRO A 80 -14.32 11.26 0.13
CA PRO A 80 -14.05 11.33 -1.30
C PRO A 80 -14.74 12.54 -1.91
N SER A 81 -13.99 13.25 -2.75
CA SER A 81 -14.56 14.07 -3.81
C SER A 81 -15.26 13.20 -4.84
#